data_AF-A0A3B9VNQ9-F1
#
_entry.id   AF-A0A3B9VNQ9-F1
#
_cell.length_a   1.000
_cell.length_b   1.000
_cell.length_c   1.000
_cell.angle_alpha   90.00
_cell.angle_beta   90.00
_cell.angle_gamma   90.00
#
_symmetry.space_group_name_H-M   'P 1'
#
loop_
_entity.id
_entity.type
_entity.pdbx_description
1 polymer ?
#
loop_
_entity_poly.entity_id
_entity_poly.type
_entity_poly.pdbx_seq_one_letter_code
_entity_poly.pdbx_strand_id
1 'polypeptide(L)'
;QGSELSQLEALISKLESVEDLRIASLGAQQALSDEEAGALNSLHSAKKFMTGAKGRDAQLDQIADVISEKLFDLIDAASDLDRYLDSLSADPQALELAQSRRAALNSFAKKYGSASDKSEALSEAIVKAEGARNRIKDLSGGDDRLAEMGRELEELRTKLLDGAETLSVLRADSAKKLSSSVTKELVELAMAKAVFEVRIESRDGSSDDHFSPFGLDEVFMLFTAHSGGELLAVSKAASGGELSRLMLALEVVLAGSYPLGTYV
;
A
#
# COMPACT_ATOMS: atom_id res chain seq x y z
N GLN A 1 -20.13 15.51 -13.18
CA GLN A 1 -18.94 16.21 -12.64
C GLN A 1 -18.26 17.16 -13.64
N GLY A 2 -18.75 17.31 -14.88
CA GLY A 2 -18.39 18.43 -15.78
C GLY A 2 -19.07 19.77 -15.47
N SER A 3 -20.02 19.78 -14.54
CA SER A 3 -20.77 20.99 -14.16
C SER A 3 -19.96 21.95 -13.29
N GLU A 4 -19.06 21.44 -12.43
CA GLU A 4 -18.32 22.29 -11.49
C GLU A 4 -17.30 23.17 -12.22
N LEU A 5 -16.53 22.61 -13.16
CA LEU A 5 -15.52 23.36 -13.91
C LEU A 5 -16.16 24.48 -14.76
N SER A 6 -17.26 24.17 -15.45
CA SER A 6 -17.99 25.15 -16.26
C SER A 6 -18.66 26.24 -15.40
N GLN A 7 -19.20 25.87 -14.23
CA GLN A 7 -19.72 26.83 -13.26
C GLN A 7 -18.61 27.76 -12.72
N LEU A 8 -17.42 27.22 -12.44
CA LEU A 8 -16.27 28.02 -11.99
C LEU A 8 -15.77 28.95 -13.08
N GLU A 9 -15.69 28.51 -14.34
CA GLU A 9 -15.29 29.37 -15.45
C GLU A 9 -16.26 30.54 -15.64
N ALA A 10 -17.56 30.28 -15.59
CA ALA A 10 -18.57 31.33 -15.65
C ALA A 10 -18.49 32.30 -14.45
N LEU A 11 -18.26 31.78 -13.24
CA LEU A 11 -18.11 32.59 -12.03
C LEU A 11 -16.86 33.47 -12.10
N ILE A 12 -15.72 32.90 -12.49
CA ILE A 12 -14.45 33.61 -12.63
C ILE A 12 -14.59 34.73 -13.66
N SER A 13 -15.16 34.46 -14.83
CA SER A 13 -15.36 35.50 -15.86
C SER A 13 -16.22 36.67 -15.34
N LYS A 14 -17.27 36.36 -14.57
CA LYS A 14 -18.10 37.40 -13.94
C LYS A 14 -17.31 38.22 -12.92
N LEU A 15 -16.52 37.56 -12.06
CA LEU A 15 -15.74 38.22 -11.01
C LEU A 15 -14.55 39.02 -11.56
N GLU A 16 -13.87 38.52 -12.59
CA GLU A 16 -12.80 39.23 -13.32
C GLU A 16 -13.34 40.52 -13.94
N SER A 17 -14.51 40.48 -14.56
CA SER A 17 -15.14 41.68 -15.13
C SER A 17 -15.41 42.76 -14.07
N VAL A 18 -15.80 42.36 -12.86
CA VAL A 18 -16.02 43.29 -11.73
C VAL A 18 -14.70 43.83 -11.21
N GLU A 19 -13.66 43.00 -11.11
CA GLU A 19 -12.33 43.40 -10.64
C GLU A 19 -11.65 44.37 -11.62
N ASP A 20 -11.78 44.16 -12.94
CA ASP A 20 -11.25 45.07 -13.96
C ASP A 20 -11.86 46.47 -13.83
N LEU A 21 -13.18 46.54 -13.63
CA LEU A 21 -13.90 47.79 -13.39
C LEU A 21 -13.43 48.47 -12.10
N ARG A 22 -13.15 47.69 -11.05
CA ARG A 22 -12.63 48.17 -9.77
C ARG A 22 -11.24 48.79 -9.92
N ILE A 23 -10.32 48.08 -10.59
CA ILE A 23 -8.94 48.52 -10.82
C ILE A 23 -8.94 49.80 -11.65
N ALA A 24 -9.72 49.84 -12.74
CA ALA A 24 -9.82 51.04 -13.58
C ALA A 24 -10.37 52.24 -12.79
N SER A 25 -11.40 52.01 -11.97
CA SER A 25 -12.03 53.07 -11.17
C SER A 25 -11.12 53.58 -10.06
N LEU A 26 -10.42 52.69 -9.34
CA LEU A 26 -9.43 53.09 -8.33
C LEU A 26 -8.26 53.84 -8.94
N GLY A 27 -7.75 53.40 -10.10
CA GLY A 27 -6.67 54.11 -10.79
C GLY A 27 -7.07 55.52 -11.22
N ALA A 28 -8.30 55.69 -11.72
CA ALA A 28 -8.85 56.99 -12.06
C ALA A 28 -9.06 57.88 -10.81
N GLN A 29 -9.57 57.31 -9.72
CA GLN A 29 -9.76 58.01 -8.44
C GLN A 29 -8.42 58.51 -7.89
N GLN A 30 -7.40 57.64 -7.89
CA GLN A 30 -6.06 58.00 -7.44
C GLN A 30 -5.47 59.11 -8.31
N ALA A 31 -5.57 59.03 -9.64
CA ALA A 31 -5.06 60.08 -10.53
C ALA A 31 -5.75 61.46 -10.32
N LEU A 32 -7.03 61.47 -9.95
CA LEU A 32 -7.79 62.70 -9.73
C LEU A 32 -7.56 63.30 -8.35
N SER A 33 -7.56 62.47 -7.31
CA SER A 33 -7.75 62.87 -5.91
C SER A 33 -6.57 62.57 -4.98
N ASP A 34 -5.44 62.06 -5.49
CA ASP A 34 -4.23 61.84 -4.69
C ASP A 34 -3.77 63.10 -3.94
N GLU A 35 -3.35 62.93 -2.68
CA GLU A 35 -3.03 64.03 -1.77
C GLU A 35 -1.79 64.84 -2.22
N GLU A 36 -0.78 64.21 -2.80
CA GLU A 36 0.46 64.87 -3.22
C GLU A 36 0.44 65.28 -4.70
N ALA A 37 -0.13 64.44 -5.57
CA ALA A 37 -0.03 64.58 -7.02
C ALA A 37 -1.38 64.60 -7.77
N GLY A 38 -2.51 64.71 -7.07
CA GLY A 38 -3.83 64.72 -7.68
C GLY A 38 -4.05 65.87 -8.67
N ALA A 39 -4.66 65.56 -9.83
CA ALA A 39 -4.98 66.56 -10.85
C ALA A 39 -5.89 67.67 -10.31
N LEU A 40 -6.83 67.33 -9.41
CA LEU A 40 -7.73 68.30 -8.78
C LEU A 40 -6.96 69.32 -7.92
N ASN A 41 -5.92 68.90 -7.19
CA ASN A 41 -5.10 69.80 -6.37
C ASN A 41 -4.35 70.82 -7.23
N SER A 42 -3.83 70.37 -8.37
CA SER A 42 -3.17 71.24 -9.35
C SER A 42 -4.14 72.24 -9.97
N LEU A 43 -5.35 71.81 -10.32
CA LEU A 43 -6.40 72.67 -10.87
C LEU A 43 -6.94 73.67 -9.83
N HIS A 44 -7.10 73.26 -8.57
CA HIS A 44 -7.42 74.16 -7.46
C HIS A 44 -6.36 75.26 -7.28
N SER A 45 -5.09 74.89 -7.38
CA SER A 45 -3.97 75.85 -7.32
C SER A 45 -4.00 76.84 -8.49
N ALA A 46 -4.25 76.36 -9.71
CA ALA A 46 -4.42 77.21 -10.90
C ALA A 46 -5.57 78.22 -10.69
N LYS A 47 -6.75 77.75 -10.26
CA LYS A 47 -7.91 78.60 -9.93
C LYS A 47 -7.57 79.67 -8.89
N LYS A 48 -6.81 79.32 -7.84
CA LYS A 48 -6.39 80.27 -6.80
C LYS A 48 -5.53 81.40 -7.36
N PHE A 49 -4.55 81.09 -8.21
CA PHE A 49 -3.72 82.12 -8.85
C PHE A 49 -4.53 83.04 -9.77
N MET A 50 -5.44 82.47 -10.57
CA MET A 50 -6.30 83.26 -11.47
C MET A 50 -7.25 84.18 -10.70
N THR A 51 -7.82 83.70 -9.59
CA THR A 51 -8.68 84.51 -8.73
C THR A 51 -7.95 85.74 -8.18
N GLY A 52 -6.64 85.61 -7.89
CA GLY A 52 -5.81 86.74 -7.43
C GLY A 52 -5.55 87.81 -8.49
N ALA A 53 -5.77 87.50 -9.77
CA ALA A 53 -5.62 88.43 -10.89
C ALA A 53 -6.97 88.94 -11.43
N LYS A 54 -8.09 88.57 -10.81
CA LYS A 54 -9.44 88.87 -11.30
C LYS A 54 -9.68 90.36 -11.51
N GLY A 55 -10.28 90.73 -12.65
CA GLY A 55 -10.61 92.12 -12.98
C GLY A 55 -9.44 92.97 -13.45
N ARG A 56 -8.24 92.38 -13.62
CA ARG A 56 -7.07 93.08 -14.19
C ARG A 56 -7.00 92.98 -15.71
N ASP A 57 -7.54 91.91 -16.29
CA ASP A 57 -7.57 91.65 -17.72
C ASP A 57 -8.80 90.80 -18.08
N ALA A 58 -9.60 91.28 -19.04
CA ALA A 58 -10.86 90.64 -19.41
C ALA A 58 -10.67 89.29 -20.12
N GLN A 59 -9.56 89.10 -20.84
CA GLN A 59 -9.26 87.85 -21.52
C GLN A 59 -8.83 86.79 -20.50
N LEU A 60 -8.04 87.17 -19.49
CA LEU A 60 -7.66 86.30 -18.39
C LEU A 60 -8.87 85.89 -17.54
N ASP A 61 -9.81 86.81 -17.29
CA ASP A 61 -11.05 86.51 -16.57
C ASP A 61 -11.90 85.45 -17.32
N GLN A 62 -12.02 85.55 -18.65
CA GLN A 62 -12.70 84.52 -19.46
C GLN A 62 -12.02 83.14 -19.35
N ILE A 63 -10.69 83.09 -19.37
CA ILE A 63 -9.94 81.83 -19.17
C ILE A 63 -10.18 81.28 -17.75
N ALA A 64 -10.29 82.15 -16.75
CA ALA A 64 -10.50 81.76 -15.35
C ALA A 64 -11.87 81.11 -15.14
N ASP A 65 -12.88 81.65 -15.81
CA ASP A 65 -14.25 81.14 -15.77
C ASP A 65 -14.31 79.74 -16.40
N VAL A 66 -13.66 79.53 -17.56
CA VAL A 66 -13.59 78.21 -18.21
C VAL A 66 -12.89 77.18 -17.32
N ILE A 67 -11.74 77.53 -16.71
CA ILE A 67 -11.02 76.61 -15.81
C ILE A 67 -11.87 76.29 -14.57
N SER A 68 -12.57 77.28 -14.03
CA SER A 68 -13.43 77.09 -12.86
C SER A 68 -14.61 76.17 -13.16
N GLU A 69 -15.25 76.31 -14.32
CA GLU A 69 -16.33 75.43 -14.79
C GLU A 69 -15.84 73.99 -14.91
N LYS A 70 -14.74 73.77 -15.64
CA LYS A 70 -14.19 72.41 -15.84
C LYS A 70 -13.69 71.77 -14.55
N LEU A 71 -13.21 72.56 -13.59
CA LEU A 71 -12.86 72.05 -12.27
C LEU A 71 -14.10 71.50 -11.54
N PHE A 72 -15.24 72.20 -11.58
CA PHE A 72 -16.46 71.70 -10.96
C PHE A 72 -16.96 70.42 -11.64
N ASP A 73 -16.94 70.35 -12.98
CA ASP A 73 -17.28 69.14 -13.73
C ASP A 73 -16.42 67.94 -13.28
N LEU A 74 -15.11 68.15 -13.06
CA LEU A 74 -14.19 67.09 -12.62
C LEU A 74 -14.40 66.68 -11.16
N ILE A 75 -14.78 67.61 -10.27
CA ILE A 75 -15.11 67.30 -8.87
C ILE A 75 -16.37 66.42 -8.82
N ASP A 76 -17.40 66.75 -9.59
CA ASP A 76 -18.63 65.98 -9.64
C ASP A 76 -18.37 64.57 -10.22
N ALA A 77 -17.58 64.47 -11.29
CA ALA A 77 -17.17 63.19 -11.86
C ALA A 77 -16.34 62.33 -10.87
N ALA A 78 -15.46 62.95 -10.08
CA ALA A 78 -14.72 62.24 -9.03
C ALA A 78 -15.66 61.73 -7.93
N SER A 79 -16.69 62.50 -7.56
CA SER A 79 -17.72 62.05 -6.60
C SER A 79 -18.61 60.94 -7.16
N ASP A 80 -18.98 60.99 -8.44
CA ASP A 80 -19.68 59.91 -9.12
C ASP A 80 -18.84 58.63 -9.13
N LEU A 81 -17.52 58.75 -9.34
CA LEU A 81 -16.58 57.63 -9.34
C LEU A 81 -16.45 56.98 -7.96
N ASP A 82 -16.39 57.76 -6.88
CA ASP A 82 -16.42 57.24 -5.51
C ASP A 82 -17.72 56.47 -5.22
N ARG A 83 -18.87 57.03 -5.62
CA ARG A 83 -20.17 56.32 -5.49
C ARG A 83 -20.23 55.04 -6.31
N TYR A 84 -19.63 55.05 -7.49
CA TYR A 84 -19.52 53.85 -8.33
C TYR A 84 -18.66 52.79 -7.66
N LEU A 85 -17.50 53.15 -7.11
CA LEU A 85 -16.62 52.25 -6.35
C LEU A 85 -17.34 51.64 -5.15
N ASP A 86 -18.11 52.43 -4.39
CA ASP A 86 -18.90 51.94 -3.25
C ASP A 86 -20.00 50.96 -3.68
N SER A 87 -20.58 51.17 -4.87
CA SER A 87 -21.59 50.26 -5.44
C SER A 87 -21.01 48.95 -5.98
N LEU A 88 -19.69 48.94 -6.24
CA LEU A 88 -19.01 47.81 -6.84
C LEU A 88 -18.73 46.76 -5.75
N SER A 89 -19.66 45.83 -5.57
CA SER A 89 -19.48 44.67 -4.71
C SER A 89 -18.51 43.67 -5.34
N ALA A 90 -17.22 44.03 -5.36
CA ALA A 90 -16.15 43.10 -5.65
C ALA A 90 -15.81 42.34 -4.36
N ASP A 91 -15.84 41.02 -4.42
CA ASP A 91 -15.28 40.16 -3.38
C ASP A 91 -13.96 39.58 -3.93
N PRO A 92 -12.80 40.22 -3.64
CA PRO A 92 -11.50 39.74 -4.12
C PRO A 92 -11.21 38.31 -3.64
N GLN A 93 -11.69 37.96 -2.44
CA GLN A 93 -11.48 36.62 -1.87
C GLN A 93 -12.26 35.58 -2.67
N ALA A 94 -13.49 35.88 -3.10
CA ALA A 94 -14.27 34.98 -3.94
C ALA A 94 -13.59 34.67 -5.28
N LEU A 95 -12.98 35.68 -5.92
CA LEU A 95 -12.25 35.48 -7.18
C LEU A 95 -11.03 34.57 -6.97
N GLU A 96 -10.24 34.84 -5.94
CA GLU A 96 -9.05 34.05 -5.61
C GLU A 96 -9.42 32.60 -5.27
N LEU A 97 -10.45 32.38 -4.46
CA LEU A 97 -10.99 31.06 -4.13
C LEU A 97 -11.43 30.28 -5.38
N ALA A 98 -12.17 30.93 -6.28
CA ALA A 98 -12.65 30.31 -7.51
C ALA A 98 -11.48 29.94 -8.44
N GLN A 99 -10.51 30.83 -8.62
CA GLN A 99 -9.31 30.57 -9.41
C GLN A 99 -8.46 29.44 -8.82
N SER A 100 -8.28 29.42 -7.50
CA SER A 100 -7.57 28.36 -6.78
C SER A 100 -8.24 27.00 -6.96
N ARG A 101 -9.58 26.95 -6.84
CA ARG A 101 -10.35 25.71 -7.08
C ARG A 101 -10.21 25.23 -8.53
N ARG A 102 -10.29 26.13 -9.52
CA ARG A 102 -10.08 25.80 -10.93
C ARG A 102 -8.68 25.26 -11.18
N ALA A 103 -7.66 25.85 -10.56
CA ALA A 103 -6.27 25.39 -10.66
C ALA A 103 -6.10 23.98 -10.07
N ALA A 104 -6.71 23.71 -8.91
CA ALA A 104 -6.71 22.39 -8.29
C ALA A 104 -7.34 21.33 -9.21
N LEU A 105 -8.52 21.61 -9.79
CA LEU A 105 -9.19 20.71 -10.73
C LEU A 105 -8.34 20.44 -11.98
N ASN A 106 -7.75 21.48 -12.58
CA ASN A 106 -6.87 21.33 -13.73
C ASN A 106 -5.62 20.49 -13.39
N SER A 107 -5.02 20.70 -12.22
CA SER A 107 -3.85 19.94 -11.79
C SER A 107 -4.18 18.45 -11.59
N PHE A 108 -5.37 18.16 -11.06
CA PHE A 108 -5.86 16.80 -10.88
C PHE A 108 -6.13 16.13 -12.24
N ALA A 109 -6.84 16.81 -13.14
CA ALA A 109 -7.08 16.33 -14.50
C ALA A 109 -5.78 16.03 -15.25
N LYS A 110 -4.78 16.92 -15.15
CA LYS A 110 -3.47 16.73 -15.81
C LYS A 110 -2.68 15.54 -15.25
N LYS A 111 -2.78 15.27 -13.94
CA LYS A 111 -2.05 14.18 -13.29
C LYS A 111 -2.68 12.81 -13.54
N TYR A 112 -4.01 12.74 -13.62
CA TYR A 112 -4.73 11.46 -13.55
C TYR A 112 -5.65 11.18 -14.74
N GLY A 113 -6.02 12.20 -15.52
CA GLY A 113 -6.82 12.08 -16.73
C GLY A 113 -5.98 11.91 -17.99
N SER A 114 -6.59 11.36 -19.04
CA SER A 114 -5.95 11.08 -20.33
C SER A 114 -6.70 11.70 -21.51
N ALA A 115 -7.98 12.04 -21.34
CA ALA A 115 -8.78 12.68 -22.37
C ALA A 115 -8.30 14.11 -22.71
N SER A 116 -8.54 14.51 -23.95
CA SER A 116 -8.27 15.86 -24.45
C SER A 116 -9.23 16.90 -23.83
N ASP A 117 -10.47 16.51 -23.56
CA ASP A 117 -11.44 17.32 -22.85
C ASP A 117 -11.20 17.23 -21.33
N LYS A 118 -11.17 18.38 -20.64
CA LYS A 118 -10.87 18.45 -19.20
C LYS A 118 -11.96 17.82 -18.33
N SER A 119 -13.22 17.92 -18.73
CA SER A 119 -14.34 17.32 -18.00
C SER A 119 -14.33 15.79 -18.14
N GLU A 120 -14.00 15.30 -19.33
CA GLU A 120 -13.79 13.86 -19.54
C GLU A 120 -12.58 13.35 -18.76
N ALA A 121 -11.46 14.09 -18.79
CA ALA A 121 -10.25 13.75 -18.06
C ALA A 121 -10.48 13.65 -16.54
N LEU A 122 -11.29 14.56 -15.98
CA LEU A 122 -11.73 14.48 -14.58
C LEU A 122 -12.57 13.23 -14.30
N SER A 123 -13.50 12.90 -15.19
CA SER A 123 -14.38 11.74 -15.03
C SER A 123 -13.58 10.43 -15.09
N GLU A 124 -12.65 10.32 -16.04
CA GLU A 124 -11.71 9.19 -16.13
C GLU A 124 -10.86 9.04 -14.86
N ALA A 125 -10.32 10.15 -14.34
CA ALA A 125 -9.50 10.14 -13.14
C ALA A 125 -10.28 9.62 -11.92
N ILE A 126 -11.58 9.94 -11.81
CA ILE A 126 -12.43 9.47 -10.72
C ILE A 126 -12.69 7.96 -10.85
N VAL A 127 -12.99 7.47 -12.05
CA VAL A 127 -13.15 6.03 -12.31
C VAL A 127 -11.85 5.27 -11.98
N LYS A 128 -10.69 5.81 -12.38
CA LYS A 128 -9.39 5.23 -12.03
C LYS A 128 -9.18 5.20 -10.52
N ALA A 129 -9.56 6.24 -9.79
CA ALA A 129 -9.44 6.29 -8.34
C ALA A 129 -10.33 5.24 -7.64
N GLU A 130 -11.55 5.03 -8.14
CA GLU A 130 -12.43 3.96 -7.66
C GLU A 130 -11.84 2.57 -7.94
N GLY A 131 -11.33 2.34 -9.16
CA GLY A 131 -10.65 1.09 -9.51
C GLY A 131 -9.42 0.82 -8.63
N ALA A 132 -8.60 1.84 -8.37
CA ALA A 132 -7.45 1.73 -7.48
C ALA A 132 -7.87 1.40 -6.04
N ARG A 133 -8.96 2.00 -5.54
CA ARG A 133 -9.51 1.72 -4.22
C ARG A 133 -9.94 0.25 -4.08
N ASN A 134 -10.63 -0.28 -5.09
CA ASN A 134 -11.05 -1.68 -5.09
C ASN A 134 -9.83 -2.61 -5.12
N ARG A 135 -8.83 -2.30 -5.95
CA ARG A 135 -7.60 -3.09 -6.02
C ARG A 135 -6.84 -3.10 -4.69
N ILE A 136 -6.75 -1.96 -4.00
CA ILE A 136 -6.15 -1.88 -2.65
C ILE A 136 -6.94 -2.75 -1.66
N LYS A 137 -8.28 -2.72 -1.73
CA LYS A 137 -9.13 -3.56 -0.89
C LYS A 137 -8.91 -5.05 -1.15
N ASP A 138 -8.76 -5.44 -2.42
CA ASP A 138 -8.45 -6.83 -2.79
C ASP A 138 -7.07 -7.25 -2.27
N LEU A 139 -6.07 -6.36 -2.35
CA LEU A 139 -4.73 -6.59 -1.80
C LEU A 139 -4.77 -6.79 -0.28
N SER A 140 -5.56 -6.00 0.46
CA SER A 140 -5.68 -6.17 1.92
C SER A 140 -6.28 -7.52 2.32
N GLY A 141 -7.15 -8.12 1.50
CA GLY A 141 -7.66 -9.47 1.75
C GLY A 141 -6.58 -10.56 1.61
N GLY A 142 -5.51 -10.29 0.86
CA GLY A 142 -4.38 -11.21 0.69
C GLY A 142 -3.56 -11.38 1.97
N ASP A 143 -3.32 -10.28 2.70
CA ASP A 143 -2.56 -10.32 3.95
C ASP A 143 -3.28 -11.10 5.04
N ASP A 144 -4.60 -10.90 5.17
CA ASP A 144 -5.45 -11.65 6.09
C ASP A 144 -5.45 -13.15 5.76
N ARG A 145 -5.54 -13.49 4.45
CA ARG A 145 -5.50 -14.88 4.00
C ARG A 145 -4.14 -15.54 4.23
N LEU A 146 -3.04 -14.80 4.03
CA LEU A 146 -1.69 -15.29 4.33
C LEU A 146 -1.52 -15.57 5.83
N ALA A 147 -2.04 -14.69 6.70
CA ALA A 147 -2.00 -14.89 8.15
C ALA A 147 -2.86 -16.09 8.60
N GLU A 148 -3.99 -16.35 7.94
CA GLU A 148 -4.79 -17.55 8.14
C GLU A 148 -4.01 -18.82 7.74
N MET A 149 -3.45 -18.86 6.53
CA MET A 149 -2.67 -20.00 6.04
C MET A 149 -1.42 -20.27 6.89
N GLY A 150 -0.76 -19.22 7.40
CA GLY A 150 0.37 -19.37 8.32
C GLY A 150 -0.02 -20.06 9.63
N ARG A 151 -1.18 -19.72 10.19
CA ARG A 151 -1.72 -20.40 11.39
C ARG A 151 -2.07 -21.86 11.10
N GLU A 152 -2.74 -22.12 9.99
CA GLU A 152 -3.09 -23.48 9.58
C GLU A 152 -1.84 -24.35 9.37
N LEU A 153 -0.78 -23.80 8.80
CA LEU A 153 0.50 -24.48 8.62
C LEU A 153 1.10 -24.90 9.96
N GLU A 154 1.18 -23.99 10.94
CA GLU A 154 1.72 -24.30 12.27
C GLU A 154 0.89 -25.34 13.02
N GLU A 155 -0.44 -25.27 12.90
CA GLU A 155 -1.34 -26.27 13.48
C GLU A 155 -1.12 -27.66 12.86
N LEU A 156 -0.98 -27.73 11.53
CA LEU A 156 -0.71 -28.97 10.82
C LEU A 156 0.68 -29.53 11.14
N ARG A 157 1.69 -28.65 11.26
CA ARG A 157 3.05 -29.02 11.65
C ARG A 157 3.09 -29.64 13.04
N THR A 158 2.35 -29.07 13.99
CA THR A 158 2.22 -29.61 15.35
C THR A 158 1.61 -31.02 15.32
N LYS A 159 0.50 -31.20 14.58
CA LYS A 159 -0.14 -32.52 14.42
C LYS A 159 0.75 -33.55 13.76
N LEU A 160 1.56 -33.13 12.78
CA LEU A 160 2.52 -34.00 12.11
C LEU A 160 3.61 -34.47 13.06
N LEU A 161 4.16 -33.55 13.87
CA LEU A 161 5.19 -33.86 14.86
C LEU A 161 4.66 -34.83 15.92
N ASP A 162 3.50 -34.55 16.51
CA ASP A 162 2.85 -35.42 17.51
C ASP A 162 2.63 -36.85 16.98
N GLY A 163 2.16 -36.95 15.72
CA GLY A 163 1.96 -38.23 15.05
C GLY A 163 3.27 -38.98 14.80
N ALA A 164 4.31 -38.27 14.39
CA ALA A 164 5.63 -38.85 14.12
C ALA A 164 6.33 -39.32 15.41
N GLU A 165 6.26 -38.56 16.50
CA GLU A 165 6.78 -38.95 17.80
C GLU A 165 6.05 -40.19 18.34
N THR A 166 4.72 -40.22 18.22
CA THR A 166 3.92 -41.39 18.62
C THR A 166 4.35 -42.65 17.85
N LEU A 167 4.57 -42.54 16.54
CA LEU A 167 5.05 -43.63 15.71
C LEU A 167 6.47 -44.09 16.12
N SER A 168 7.34 -43.15 16.45
CA SER A 168 8.72 -43.44 16.89
C SER A 168 8.75 -44.23 18.20
N VAL A 169 7.92 -43.85 19.18
CA VAL A 169 7.78 -44.59 20.44
C VAL A 169 7.32 -46.04 20.19
N LEU A 170 6.30 -46.23 19.34
CA LEU A 170 5.79 -47.55 18.99
C LEU A 170 6.85 -48.40 18.25
N ARG A 171 7.65 -47.78 17.38
CA ARG A 171 8.76 -48.44 16.69
C ARG A 171 9.86 -48.86 17.64
N ALA A 172 10.26 -48.01 18.57
CA ALA A 172 11.30 -48.34 19.55
C ALA A 172 10.90 -49.53 20.43
N ASP A 173 9.63 -49.61 20.86
CA ASP A 173 9.11 -50.75 21.61
C ASP A 173 9.06 -52.03 20.76
N SER A 174 8.56 -51.92 19.53
CA SER A 174 8.49 -53.04 18.58
C SER A 174 9.88 -53.56 18.19
N ALA A 175 10.85 -52.66 17.99
CA ALA A 175 12.24 -52.98 17.68
C ALA A 175 12.89 -53.80 18.79
N LYS A 176 12.69 -53.42 20.07
CA LYS A 176 13.18 -54.19 21.23
C LYS A 176 12.57 -55.59 21.27
N LYS A 177 11.26 -55.69 21.09
CA LYS A 177 10.55 -56.98 21.05
C LYS A 177 11.08 -57.88 19.94
N LEU A 178 11.13 -57.37 18.70
CA LEU A 178 11.61 -58.12 17.54
C LEU A 178 13.08 -58.56 17.71
N SER A 179 13.95 -57.66 18.17
CA SER A 179 15.36 -57.97 18.43
C SER A 179 15.53 -59.13 19.41
N SER A 180 14.77 -59.10 20.51
CA SER A 180 14.82 -60.15 21.54
C SER A 180 14.29 -61.49 21.03
N SER A 181 13.17 -61.49 20.30
CA SER A 181 12.56 -62.71 19.78
C SER A 181 13.42 -63.38 18.71
N VAL A 182 13.96 -62.60 17.77
CA VAL A 182 14.83 -63.14 16.69
C VAL A 182 16.15 -63.64 17.27
N THR A 183 16.75 -62.90 18.21
CA THR A 183 17.96 -63.37 18.89
C THR A 183 17.72 -64.69 19.62
N LYS A 184 16.56 -64.86 20.27
CA LYS A 184 16.21 -66.13 20.91
C LYS A 184 16.05 -67.27 19.89
N GLU A 185 15.38 -67.02 18.77
CA GLU A 185 15.18 -68.03 17.72
C GLU A 185 16.51 -68.45 17.06
N LEU A 186 17.44 -67.50 16.88
CA LEU A 186 18.78 -67.80 16.37
C LEU A 186 19.55 -68.78 17.27
N VAL A 187 19.33 -68.76 18.58
CA VAL A 187 19.93 -69.73 19.52
C VAL A 187 19.42 -71.14 19.22
N GLU A 188 18.12 -71.31 18.98
CA GLU A 188 17.51 -72.60 18.62
C GLU A 188 17.99 -73.11 17.26
N LEU A 189 18.28 -72.20 16.33
CA LEU A 189 18.86 -72.50 15.00
C LEU A 189 20.38 -72.71 15.02
N ALA A 190 20.93 -73.18 16.14
CA ALA A 190 22.35 -73.47 16.35
C ALA A 190 23.30 -72.26 16.17
N MET A 191 22.80 -71.04 16.35
CA MET A 191 23.58 -69.79 16.33
C MET A 191 23.60 -69.12 17.70
N ALA A 192 23.98 -69.89 18.74
CA ALA A 192 23.93 -69.47 20.15
C ALA A 192 24.70 -68.18 20.50
N LYS A 193 25.63 -67.74 19.64
CA LYS A 193 26.44 -66.55 19.82
C LYS A 193 26.02 -65.37 18.94
N ALA A 194 24.99 -65.54 18.12
CA ALA A 194 24.53 -64.51 17.21
C ALA A 194 23.59 -63.52 17.93
N VAL A 195 23.64 -62.26 17.50
CA VAL A 195 22.77 -61.19 18.03
C VAL A 195 22.15 -60.45 16.86
N PHE A 196 20.85 -60.22 16.94
CA PHE A 196 20.10 -59.39 16.01
C PHE A 196 19.53 -58.18 16.76
N GLU A 197 19.78 -56.98 16.23
CA GLU A 197 19.32 -55.71 16.80
C GLU A 197 18.64 -54.88 15.71
N VAL A 198 17.43 -54.45 15.99
CA VAL A 198 16.77 -53.38 15.23
C VAL A 198 17.03 -52.08 15.96
N ARG A 199 17.77 -51.18 15.31
CA ARG A 199 18.09 -49.85 15.83
C ARG A 199 17.21 -48.81 15.13
N ILE A 200 16.67 -47.90 15.93
CA ILE A 200 15.86 -46.78 15.46
C ILE A 200 16.66 -45.51 15.73
N GLU A 201 16.94 -44.74 14.69
CA GLU A 201 17.56 -43.41 14.79
C GLU A 201 16.53 -42.37 14.37
N SER A 202 16.11 -41.53 15.31
CA SER A 202 15.05 -40.55 15.11
C SER A 202 15.63 -39.16 14.93
N ARG A 203 15.11 -38.43 13.94
CA ARG A 203 15.36 -37.00 13.78
C ARG A 203 14.45 -36.21 14.72
N ASP A 204 14.87 -34.99 15.08
CA ASP A 204 14.18 -34.14 16.06
C ASP A 204 12.93 -33.41 15.52
N GLY A 205 12.63 -33.53 14.22
CA GLY A 205 11.50 -32.85 13.58
C GLY A 205 11.59 -31.32 13.57
N SER A 206 12.77 -30.74 13.83
CA SER A 206 12.95 -29.28 13.88
C SER A 206 12.80 -28.59 12.52
N SER A 207 12.94 -29.34 11.43
CA SER A 207 12.88 -28.86 10.05
C SER A 207 12.06 -29.82 9.19
N ASP A 208 11.43 -29.30 8.12
CA ASP A 208 10.49 -30.05 7.29
C ASP A 208 11.17 -31.20 6.53
N ASP A 209 12.46 -31.08 6.23
CA ASP A 209 13.30 -32.10 5.60
C ASP A 209 13.65 -33.27 6.54
N HIS A 210 13.35 -33.16 7.83
CA HIS A 210 13.47 -34.27 8.77
C HIS A 210 12.32 -35.28 8.61
N PHE A 211 11.19 -34.85 8.06
CA PHE A 211 10.03 -35.70 7.85
C PHE A 211 10.13 -36.46 6.53
N SER A 212 9.85 -37.76 6.59
CA SER A 212 9.63 -38.60 5.41
C SER A 212 8.18 -39.09 5.37
N PRO A 213 7.71 -39.65 4.24
CA PRO A 213 6.42 -40.35 4.19
C PRO A 213 6.29 -41.48 5.21
N PHE A 214 7.41 -41.94 5.79
CA PHE A 214 7.46 -42.98 6.81
C PHE A 214 7.70 -42.42 8.22
N GLY A 215 7.67 -41.10 8.44
CA GLY A 215 7.92 -40.47 9.74
C GLY A 215 9.36 -39.97 9.92
N LEU A 216 9.79 -39.84 11.18
CA LEU A 216 11.08 -39.24 11.58
C LEU A 216 12.23 -40.25 11.76
N ASP A 217 11.93 -41.54 11.63
CA ASP A 217 12.86 -42.60 12.00
C ASP A 217 13.56 -43.20 10.79
N GLU A 218 14.86 -43.43 10.94
CA GLU A 218 15.63 -44.38 10.14
C GLU A 218 15.75 -45.70 10.90
N VAL A 219 15.44 -46.80 10.22
CA VAL A 219 15.40 -48.15 10.81
C VAL A 219 16.55 -48.97 10.26
N PHE A 220 17.43 -49.43 11.16
CA PHE A 220 18.57 -50.27 10.83
C PHE A 220 18.39 -51.66 11.41
N MET A 221 18.45 -52.68 10.55
CA MET A 221 18.53 -54.08 10.99
C MET A 221 19.99 -54.50 11.00
N LEU A 222 20.50 -54.80 12.19
CA LEU A 222 21.89 -55.09 12.48
C LEU A 222 22.04 -56.54 12.98
N PHE A 223 23.14 -57.17 12.60
CA PHE A 223 23.40 -58.57 12.90
C PHE A 223 24.88 -58.82 13.16
N THR A 224 25.18 -59.78 14.02
CA THR A 224 26.52 -60.36 14.19
C THR A 224 26.41 -61.85 14.49
N ALA A 225 27.28 -62.68 13.89
CA ALA A 225 27.23 -64.13 14.02
C ALA A 225 27.91 -64.67 15.29
N HIS A 226 28.66 -63.83 15.99
CA HIS A 226 29.50 -64.22 17.12
C HIS A 226 29.51 -63.16 18.23
N SER A 227 29.55 -63.64 19.47
CA SER A 227 29.45 -62.83 20.68
C SER A 227 30.62 -61.85 20.80
N GLY A 228 30.31 -60.57 20.97
CA GLY A 228 31.30 -59.49 21.03
C GLY A 228 31.79 -58.98 19.67
N GLY A 229 31.24 -59.47 18.56
CA GLY A 229 31.48 -58.92 17.22
C GLY A 229 30.78 -57.56 17.01
N GLU A 230 31.26 -56.80 16.04
CA GLU A 230 30.60 -55.57 15.61
C GLU A 230 29.23 -55.88 14.98
N LEU A 231 28.21 -55.10 15.36
CA LEU A 231 26.88 -55.16 14.77
C LEU A 231 26.90 -54.43 13.43
N LEU A 232 26.78 -55.20 12.36
CA LEU A 232 26.80 -54.68 11.00
C LEU A 232 25.43 -54.82 10.35
N ALA A 233 25.15 -53.98 9.36
CA ALA A 233 23.94 -54.12 8.56
C ALA A 233 23.83 -55.56 8.01
N VAL A 234 22.64 -56.14 8.04
CA VAL A 234 22.39 -57.54 7.61
C VAL A 234 23.00 -57.85 6.22
N SER A 235 22.98 -56.89 5.30
CA SER A 235 23.56 -57.01 3.96
C SER A 235 25.09 -57.18 3.93
N LYS A 236 25.79 -56.79 4.99
CA LYS A 236 27.26 -56.84 5.12
C LYS A 236 27.75 -57.89 6.10
N ALA A 237 26.87 -58.39 6.98
CA ALA A 237 27.26 -59.11 8.19
C ALA A 237 27.30 -60.65 8.05
N ALA A 238 26.70 -61.24 7.01
CA ALA A 238 26.42 -62.67 7.00
C ALA A 238 27.03 -63.40 5.79
N SER A 239 27.62 -64.57 6.05
CA SER A 239 27.89 -65.59 5.02
C SER A 239 26.58 -66.18 4.51
N GLY A 240 26.56 -66.73 3.27
CA GLY A 240 25.32 -67.21 2.63
C GLY A 240 24.47 -68.15 3.50
N GLY A 241 25.11 -69.03 4.29
CA GLY A 241 24.41 -69.94 5.20
C GLY A 241 23.94 -69.32 6.52
N GLU A 242 24.57 -68.23 6.97
CA GLU A 242 24.16 -67.49 8.18
C GLU A 242 22.99 -66.57 7.88
N LEU A 243 22.99 -65.95 6.69
CA LEU A 243 21.89 -65.12 6.23
C LEU A 243 20.61 -65.94 6.06
N SER A 244 20.68 -67.15 5.50
CA SER A 244 19.51 -68.04 5.38
C SER A 244 18.91 -68.39 6.74
N ARG A 245 19.75 -68.64 7.76
CA ARG A 245 19.26 -68.93 9.12
C ARG A 245 18.67 -67.69 9.79
N LEU A 246 19.24 -66.51 9.58
CA LEU A 246 18.68 -65.25 10.07
C LEU A 246 17.32 -64.96 9.43
N MET A 247 17.18 -65.18 8.12
CA MET A 247 15.90 -65.00 7.42
C MET A 247 14.86 -65.98 7.92
N LEU A 248 15.23 -67.25 8.12
CA LEU A 248 14.34 -68.25 8.72
C LEU A 248 13.91 -67.86 10.14
N ALA A 249 14.83 -67.37 10.98
CA ALA A 249 14.50 -66.88 12.33
C ALA A 249 13.51 -65.71 12.29
N LEU A 250 13.71 -64.76 11.36
CA LEU A 250 12.78 -63.66 11.13
C LEU A 250 11.41 -64.16 10.69
N GLU A 251 11.35 -65.09 9.74
CA GLU A 251 10.11 -65.69 9.26
C GLU A 251 9.35 -66.39 10.39
N VAL A 252 10.01 -67.20 11.21
CA VAL A 252 9.38 -67.91 12.34
C VAL A 252 8.81 -66.94 13.37
N VAL A 253 9.59 -65.91 13.75
CA VAL A 253 9.15 -64.90 14.73
C VAL A 253 7.99 -64.05 14.18
N LEU A 254 8.03 -63.70 12.90
CA LEU A 254 6.97 -62.95 12.24
C LEU A 254 5.71 -63.80 12.04
N ALA A 255 5.85 -65.08 11.69
CA ALA A 255 4.74 -66.03 11.51
C ALA A 255 3.90 -66.21 12.78
N GLY A 256 4.53 -66.11 13.97
CA GLY A 256 3.82 -66.12 15.26
C GLY A 256 2.97 -64.87 15.53
N SER A 257 3.25 -63.75 14.87
CA SER A 257 2.56 -62.46 15.05
C SER A 257 1.60 -62.12 13.89
N TYR A 258 1.92 -62.59 12.69
CA TYR A 258 1.10 -62.53 11.48
C TYR A 258 1.21 -63.90 10.81
N PRO A 259 0.12 -64.70 10.70
CA PRO A 259 0.17 -65.93 9.93
C PRO A 259 0.34 -65.58 8.46
N LEU A 260 1.59 -65.47 8.02
CA LEU A 260 1.95 -65.36 6.62
C LEU A 260 1.60 -66.70 5.99
N GLY A 261 0.72 -66.67 4.98
CA GLY A 261 0.30 -67.86 4.25
C GLY A 261 1.52 -68.61 3.71
N THR A 262 1.49 -69.93 3.84
CA THR A 262 2.53 -70.87 3.43
C THR A 262 3.13 -70.48 2.08
N TYR A 263 4.44 -70.20 2.03
CA TYR A 263 5.18 -70.12 0.77
C TYR A 263 5.66 -71.53 0.41
N VAL A 264 5.19 -72.04 -0.73
CA VAL A 264 5.69 -73.25 -1.40
C VAL A 264 6.93 -72.88 -2.20
#